data_AF-A0A3C0KY44-F1
#
_entry.id   AF-A0A3C0KY44-F1
#
_cell.length_a   1.000
_cell.length_b   1.000
_cell.length_c   1.000
_cell.angle_alpha   90.00
_cell.angle_beta   90.00
_cell.angle_gamma   90.00
#
_symmetry.space_group_name_H-M   'P 1'
#
loop_
_entity.id
_entity.type
_entity.pdbx_description
1 polymer ?
#
loop_
_entity_poly.entity_id
_entity_poly.type
_entity_poly.pdbx_seq_one_letter_code
_entity_poly.pdbx_strand_id
1 'polypeptide(L)'
;EKSVFARSSIDALIDSALTIFKQTITDNQRDDGLFQTYNLLKTESEQTSISPLYPMLEGQVAILSAKTLTPLESIKVLDALFLSDIYRPDQDTFMLYPDRALTDFLDKNRFSAASAADDDLIQKMLAAEDQRLLIKDPNGDLRFHPDCTNIDALTERLNSVIKDYALEQPQSALDAMQNRFESVFNHHAFTGRSGGMFGFEGLGCIYWHMVAKLLLAVQETYFSAVDEGADIDLLRQLANHYYRVRAGFGFNKSPQDFGAFPTDPYSHTPKHAGAQQPGMTGQVKEEVLTRFGELGLRIQNGQVTFDPRLLMRTAFSDQAMTFEYLSTTDQWQTLKLPINALGFTWCQVPIVYELTDHEFSIDVTDADGRVVTIPGQTLPGPVSDQLISRSSAIAQLKVLIPQGALLS
;
A
#
# COMPACT_ATOMS: atom_id res chain seq x y z
N GLU A 1 10.28 12.52 38.07
CA GLU A 1 11.02 11.37 38.63
C GLU A 1 10.84 10.16 37.72
N LYS A 2 11.79 9.22 37.68
CA LYS A 2 11.66 7.94 36.96
C LYS A 2 11.48 6.82 37.97
N SER A 3 10.62 5.86 37.68
CA SER A 3 10.35 4.68 38.51
C SER A 3 10.91 3.42 37.86
N VAL A 4 11.34 2.46 38.69
CA VAL A 4 11.86 1.17 38.24
C VAL A 4 10.72 0.15 38.22
N PHE A 5 10.57 -0.54 37.09
CA PHE A 5 9.62 -1.65 36.93
C PHE A 5 10.38 -2.95 36.64
N ALA A 6 9.82 -4.08 37.06
CA ALA A 6 10.37 -5.39 36.72
C ALA A 6 10.17 -5.67 35.23
N ARG A 7 11.18 -6.25 34.57
CA ARG A 7 11.09 -6.66 33.16
C ARG A 7 9.86 -7.55 32.90
N SER A 8 9.57 -8.48 33.81
CA SER A 8 8.41 -9.38 33.70
C SER A 8 7.07 -8.66 33.62
N SER A 9 6.94 -7.47 34.22
CA SER A 9 5.72 -6.67 34.10
C SER A 9 5.56 -6.06 32.71
N ILE A 10 6.68 -5.75 32.03
CA ILE A 10 6.68 -5.28 30.65
C ILE A 10 6.34 -6.44 29.72
N ASP A 11 6.95 -7.61 29.92
CA ASP A 11 6.67 -8.81 29.14
C ASP A 11 5.16 -9.17 29.24
N ALA A 12 4.59 -9.19 30.45
CA ALA A 12 3.17 -9.46 30.66
C ALA A 12 2.24 -8.43 29.99
N LEU A 13 2.64 -7.15 29.95
CA LEU A 13 1.89 -6.11 29.24
C LEU A 13 1.91 -6.36 27.72
N ILE A 14 3.07 -6.70 27.16
CA ILE A 14 3.23 -7.01 25.74
C ILE A 14 2.41 -8.23 25.36
N ASP A 15 2.47 -9.32 26.14
CA ASP A 15 1.73 -10.55 25.88
C ASP A 15 0.20 -10.32 25.90
N SER A 16 -0.26 -9.50 26.86
CA SER A 16 -1.67 -9.11 26.95
C SER A 16 -2.10 -8.27 25.74
N ALA A 17 -1.28 -7.31 25.33
CA ALA A 17 -1.54 -6.48 24.16
C ALA A 17 -1.57 -7.30 22.86
N LEU A 18 -0.64 -8.24 22.68
CA LEU A 18 -0.59 -9.13 21.51
C LEU A 18 -1.83 -10.00 21.40
N THR A 19 -2.38 -10.46 22.51
CA THR A 19 -3.64 -11.22 22.53
C THR A 19 -4.81 -10.37 22.03
N ILE A 20 -4.91 -9.13 22.51
CA ILE A 20 -5.93 -8.18 22.06
C ILE A 20 -5.76 -7.87 20.57
N PHE A 21 -4.53 -7.61 20.10
CA PHE A 21 -4.28 -7.30 18.69
C PHE A 21 -4.63 -8.46 17.76
N LYS A 22 -4.31 -9.71 18.13
CA LYS A 22 -4.70 -10.89 17.35
C LYS A 22 -6.21 -11.02 17.22
N GLN A 23 -6.95 -10.81 18.32
CA GLN A 23 -8.41 -10.83 18.29
C GLN A 23 -8.95 -9.70 17.39
N THR A 24 -8.48 -8.47 17.58
CA THR A 24 -8.88 -7.32 16.76
C THR A 24 -8.60 -7.54 15.27
N ILE A 25 -7.45 -8.11 14.91
CA ILE A 25 -7.12 -8.44 13.51
C ILE A 25 -8.11 -9.47 12.96
N THR A 26 -8.38 -10.54 13.71
CA THR A 26 -9.31 -11.60 13.31
C THR A 26 -10.71 -11.04 13.09
N ASP A 27 -11.19 -10.19 13.99
CA ASP A 27 -12.51 -9.56 13.91
C ASP A 27 -12.63 -8.52 12.77
N ASN A 28 -11.50 -8.12 12.19
CA ASN A 28 -11.44 -7.21 11.05
C ASN A 28 -11.21 -7.91 9.70
N GLN A 29 -11.24 -9.25 9.66
CA GLN A 29 -11.33 -9.96 8.39
C GLN A 29 -12.74 -9.81 7.81
N ARG A 30 -12.81 -9.53 6.51
CA ARG A 30 -14.04 -9.37 5.75
C ARG A 30 -14.49 -10.71 5.17
N ASP A 31 -15.78 -10.82 4.87
CA ASP A 31 -16.36 -12.00 4.21
C ASP A 31 -15.77 -12.26 2.81
N ASP A 32 -15.27 -11.22 2.14
CA ASP A 32 -14.60 -11.31 0.83
C ASP A 32 -13.13 -11.76 0.93
N GLY A 33 -12.61 -12.01 2.15
CA GLY A 33 -11.24 -12.45 2.40
C GLY A 33 -10.23 -11.33 2.59
N LEU A 34 -10.61 -10.06 2.35
CA LEU A 34 -9.77 -8.89 2.64
C LEU A 34 -9.83 -8.50 4.11
N PHE A 35 -9.02 -7.53 4.52
CA PHE A 35 -9.05 -6.95 5.86
C PHE A 35 -9.53 -5.50 5.86
N GLN A 36 -10.31 -5.14 6.88
CA GLN A 36 -10.70 -3.75 7.10
C GLN A 36 -9.46 -2.89 7.35
N THR A 37 -9.40 -1.73 6.69
CA THR A 37 -8.26 -0.79 6.82
C THR A 37 -8.56 0.27 7.88
N TYR A 38 -9.71 0.92 7.75
CA TYR A 38 -10.19 1.96 8.66
C TYR A 38 -11.65 1.69 8.99
N ASN A 39 -12.01 1.94 10.25
CA ASN A 39 -13.38 1.83 10.74
C ASN A 39 -13.85 3.18 11.28
N LEU A 40 -15.15 3.41 11.25
CA LEU A 40 -15.79 4.55 11.89
C LEU A 40 -16.20 4.18 13.31
N LEU A 41 -15.82 5.01 14.27
CA LEU A 41 -16.23 4.91 15.66
C LEU A 41 -17.35 5.91 15.91
N LYS A 42 -18.51 5.44 16.37
CA LYS A 42 -19.60 6.29 16.84
C LYS A 42 -19.83 6.06 18.33
N THR A 43 -19.73 7.13 19.11
CA THR A 43 -19.95 7.11 20.55
C THR A 43 -21.22 7.87 20.90
N GLU A 44 -22.13 7.19 21.58
CA GLU A 44 -23.35 7.73 22.17
C GLU A 44 -23.24 7.61 23.70
N SER A 45 -24.16 8.21 24.47
CA SER A 45 -24.02 8.39 25.93
C SER A 45 -23.70 7.11 26.72
N GLU A 46 -24.14 5.94 26.24
CA GLU A 46 -23.89 4.63 26.87
C GLU A 46 -23.45 3.53 25.89
N GLN A 47 -23.27 3.87 24.60
CA GLN A 47 -22.98 2.88 23.56
C GLN A 47 -21.85 3.34 22.65
N THR A 48 -21.05 2.38 22.21
CA THR A 48 -20.02 2.60 21.20
C THR A 48 -20.25 1.58 20.10
N SER A 49 -20.35 2.06 18.86
CA SER A 49 -20.50 1.22 17.68
C SER A 49 -19.34 1.45 16.73
N ILE A 50 -18.94 0.36 16.06
CA ILE A 50 -17.92 0.35 15.03
C ILE A 50 -18.62 -0.03 13.73
N SER A 51 -18.39 0.76 12.68
CA SER A 51 -18.86 0.43 11.33
C SER A 51 -17.68 0.42 10.35
N PRO A 52 -17.61 -0.57 9.45
CA PRO A 52 -16.51 -0.68 8.51
C PRO A 52 -16.61 0.36 7.40
N LEU A 53 -15.46 0.77 6.86
CA LEU A 53 -15.39 1.46 5.58
C LEU A 53 -15.22 0.47 4.42
N TYR A 54 -15.26 0.99 3.20
CA TYR A 54 -14.95 0.23 1.99
C TYR A 54 -13.51 -0.33 2.06
N PRO A 55 -13.22 -1.45 1.36
CA PRO A 55 -11.89 -2.07 1.42
C PRO A 55 -10.84 -1.13 0.80
N MET A 56 -9.63 -1.14 1.34
CA MET A 56 -8.52 -0.33 0.83
C MET A 56 -7.25 -1.17 0.68
N LEU A 57 -6.44 -0.85 -0.33
CA LEU A 57 -5.17 -1.51 -0.60
C LEU A 57 -4.22 -1.45 0.60
N GLU A 58 -4.20 -0.32 1.30
CA GLU A 58 -3.33 -0.09 2.45
C GLU A 58 -3.53 -1.12 3.57
N GLY A 59 -4.77 -1.52 3.87
CA GLY A 59 -5.02 -2.55 4.89
C GLY A 59 -4.48 -3.91 4.48
N GLN A 60 -4.44 -4.19 3.17
CA GLN A 60 -3.96 -5.46 2.63
C GLN A 60 -2.42 -5.50 2.70
N VAL A 61 -1.78 -4.38 2.37
CA VAL A 61 -0.35 -4.18 2.62
C VAL A 61 -0.04 -4.37 4.11
N ALA A 62 -0.80 -3.72 4.99
CA ALA A 62 -0.56 -3.77 6.43
C ALA A 62 -0.68 -5.18 7.00
N ILE A 63 -1.73 -5.93 6.64
CA ILE A 63 -1.92 -7.29 7.17
C ILE A 63 -0.87 -8.28 6.64
N LEU A 64 -0.47 -8.17 5.37
CA LEU A 64 0.61 -8.99 4.80
C LEU A 64 1.95 -8.69 5.50
N SER A 65 2.21 -7.43 5.85
CA SER A 65 3.41 -7.02 6.60
C SER A 65 3.33 -7.28 8.11
N ALA A 66 2.16 -7.61 8.67
CA ALA A 66 1.97 -7.77 10.12
C ALA A 66 2.64 -9.03 10.69
N LYS A 67 3.04 -9.99 9.83
CA LYS A 67 3.63 -11.29 10.21
C LYS A 67 2.73 -12.12 11.15
N THR A 68 1.43 -11.96 10.99
CA THR A 68 0.40 -12.67 11.76
C THR A 68 -0.29 -13.76 10.93
N LEU A 69 -0.26 -13.64 9.61
CA LEU A 69 -0.80 -14.61 8.67
C LEU A 69 0.22 -15.71 8.38
N THR A 70 -0.27 -16.94 8.27
CA THR A 70 0.47 -18.04 7.65
C THR A 70 0.65 -17.78 6.15
N PRO A 71 1.64 -18.42 5.49
CA PRO A 71 1.82 -18.29 4.04
C PRO A 71 0.56 -18.59 3.22
N LEU A 72 -0.25 -19.57 3.64
CA LEU A 72 -1.51 -19.92 2.98
C LEU A 72 -2.60 -18.86 3.18
N GLU A 73 -2.69 -18.25 4.35
CA GLU A 73 -3.62 -17.14 4.60
C GLU A 73 -3.23 -15.90 3.78
N SER A 74 -1.93 -15.61 3.66
CA SER A 74 -1.44 -14.54 2.81
C SER A 74 -1.82 -14.73 1.33
N ILE A 75 -1.73 -15.96 0.80
CA ILE A 75 -2.20 -16.28 -0.55
C ILE A 75 -3.70 -15.99 -0.70
N LYS A 76 -4.53 -16.41 0.27
CA LYS A 76 -5.98 -16.13 0.22
C LYS A 76 -6.28 -14.63 0.18
N VAL A 77 -5.54 -13.82 0.94
CA VAL A 77 -5.67 -12.35 0.89
C VAL A 77 -5.27 -11.81 -0.49
N LEU A 78 -4.19 -12.32 -1.07
CA LEU A 78 -3.72 -11.91 -2.40
C LEU A 78 -4.71 -12.30 -3.50
N ASP A 79 -5.25 -13.52 -3.46
CA ASP A 79 -6.31 -13.98 -4.36
C ASP A 79 -7.54 -13.09 -4.26
N ALA A 80 -8.03 -12.82 -3.03
CA ALA A 80 -9.14 -11.92 -2.79
C ALA A 80 -8.86 -10.51 -3.32
N LEU A 81 -7.65 -9.99 -3.13
CA LEU A 81 -7.25 -8.66 -3.60
C LEU A 81 -7.29 -8.57 -5.12
N PHE A 82 -6.80 -9.60 -5.83
CA PHE A 82 -6.88 -9.67 -7.29
C PHE A 82 -8.29 -9.87 -7.84
N LEU A 83 -9.23 -10.37 -7.03
CA LEU A 83 -10.64 -10.52 -7.38
C LEU A 83 -11.49 -9.30 -6.99
N SER A 84 -10.93 -8.38 -6.21
CA SER A 84 -11.66 -7.23 -5.66
C SER A 84 -11.79 -6.06 -6.64
N ASP A 85 -12.73 -5.16 -6.33
CA ASP A 85 -12.90 -3.88 -7.06
C ASP A 85 -11.73 -2.89 -6.85
N ILE A 86 -10.75 -3.24 -6.00
CA ILE A 86 -9.49 -2.49 -5.88
C ILE A 86 -8.60 -2.77 -7.10
N TYR A 87 -8.70 -3.97 -7.69
CA TYR A 87 -7.95 -4.30 -8.90
C TYR A 87 -8.48 -3.49 -10.09
N ARG A 88 -7.56 -2.91 -10.86
CA ARG A 88 -7.82 -2.08 -12.03
C ARG A 88 -7.31 -2.82 -13.29
N PRO A 89 -8.21 -3.51 -14.02
CA PRO A 89 -7.82 -4.43 -15.09
C PRO A 89 -7.13 -3.78 -16.29
N ASP A 90 -7.45 -2.54 -16.64
CA ASP A 90 -6.82 -1.84 -17.78
C ASP A 90 -5.35 -1.50 -17.55
N GLN A 91 -4.88 -1.61 -16.31
CA GLN A 91 -3.51 -1.31 -15.91
C GLN A 91 -2.84 -2.49 -15.17
N ASP A 92 -3.51 -3.64 -15.07
CA ASP A 92 -3.03 -4.84 -14.38
C ASP A 92 -2.44 -4.57 -12.97
N THR A 93 -3.08 -3.68 -12.21
CA THR A 93 -2.59 -3.23 -10.90
C THR A 93 -3.72 -2.77 -9.99
N PHE A 94 -3.42 -2.09 -8.89
CA PHE A 94 -4.38 -1.77 -7.83
C PHE A 94 -4.59 -0.27 -7.64
N MET A 95 -5.83 0.12 -7.38
CA MET A 95 -6.19 1.43 -6.85
C MET A 95 -6.00 1.45 -5.32
N LEU A 96 -6.15 2.61 -4.68
CA LEU A 96 -6.14 2.67 -3.21
C LEU A 96 -7.42 2.09 -2.59
N TYR A 97 -8.54 2.21 -3.28
CA TYR A 97 -9.87 1.76 -2.89
C TYR A 97 -10.76 1.69 -4.14
N PRO A 98 -11.92 1.01 -4.09
CA PRO A 98 -12.80 0.87 -5.24
C PRO A 98 -13.21 2.21 -5.86
N ASP A 99 -13.21 2.26 -7.20
CA ASP A 99 -13.78 3.37 -7.95
C ASP A 99 -15.31 3.37 -7.80
N ARG A 100 -15.94 4.54 -7.80
CA ARG A 100 -17.41 4.66 -7.69
C ARG A 100 -17.92 5.92 -8.38
N ALA A 101 -19.16 5.83 -8.87
CA ALA A 101 -19.88 7.01 -9.31
C ALA A 101 -20.22 7.90 -8.11
N LEU A 102 -20.05 9.22 -8.30
CA LEU A 102 -20.56 10.22 -7.36
C LEU A 102 -21.92 10.72 -7.85
N THR A 103 -22.76 11.15 -6.92
CA THR A 103 -24.04 11.79 -7.26
C THR A 103 -23.79 12.96 -8.21
N ASP A 104 -24.54 13.02 -9.30
CA ASP A 104 -24.44 14.10 -10.28
C ASP A 104 -24.85 15.44 -9.66
N PHE A 105 -24.36 16.54 -10.24
CA PHE A 105 -24.57 17.88 -9.69
C PHE A 105 -26.06 18.21 -9.48
N LEU A 106 -26.93 17.83 -10.43
CA LEU A 106 -28.37 18.09 -10.33
C LEU A 106 -29.08 17.17 -9.33
N ASP A 107 -28.50 16.02 -8.99
CA ASP A 107 -29.06 15.08 -8.03
C ASP A 107 -28.50 15.26 -6.61
N LYS A 108 -27.39 15.99 -6.46
CA LYS A 108 -26.89 16.43 -5.16
C LYS A 108 -27.86 17.42 -4.51
N ASN A 109 -27.85 17.44 -3.17
CA ASN A 109 -28.62 18.39 -2.38
C ASN A 109 -30.11 18.40 -2.77
N ARG A 110 -30.76 17.24 -2.65
CA ARG A 110 -32.14 17.04 -3.10
C ARG A 110 -32.84 16.03 -2.19
N PHE A 111 -34.07 16.36 -1.77
CA PHE A 111 -34.99 15.42 -1.11
C PHE A 111 -36.44 15.75 -1.50
N SER A 112 -37.32 14.76 -1.46
CA SER A 112 -38.70 14.97 -1.89
C SER A 112 -39.47 15.82 -0.90
N ALA A 113 -40.29 16.76 -1.38
CA ALA A 113 -41.20 17.53 -0.53
C ALA A 113 -42.16 16.62 0.25
N ALA A 114 -42.57 15.49 -0.36
CA ALA A 114 -43.40 14.47 0.28
C ALA A 114 -42.73 13.86 1.52
N SER A 115 -41.41 13.64 1.51
CA SER A 115 -40.66 13.13 2.67
C SER A 115 -40.55 14.12 3.83
N ALA A 116 -41.01 15.36 3.64
CA ALA A 116 -41.01 16.44 4.61
C ALA A 116 -42.43 16.96 4.92
N ALA A 117 -43.47 16.20 4.55
CA ALA A 117 -44.86 16.59 4.77
C ALA A 117 -45.20 16.78 6.25
N ASP A 118 -44.61 15.97 7.13
CA ASP A 118 -44.85 16.00 8.58
C ASP A 118 -43.94 16.99 9.34
N ASP A 119 -43.06 17.71 8.64
CA ASP A 119 -42.13 18.67 9.24
C ASP A 119 -42.77 20.07 9.29
N ASP A 120 -43.25 20.45 10.48
CA ASP A 120 -43.98 21.72 10.71
C ASP A 120 -43.18 22.96 10.29
N LEU A 121 -41.86 22.98 10.54
CA LEU A 121 -41.01 24.11 10.13
C LEU A 121 -40.94 24.18 8.61
N ILE A 122 -40.68 23.06 7.93
CA ILE A 122 -40.61 23.02 6.46
C ILE A 122 -41.94 23.46 5.85
N GLN A 123 -43.08 22.96 6.35
CA GLN A 123 -44.40 23.35 5.82
C GLN A 123 -44.67 24.85 5.98
N LYS A 124 -44.33 25.44 7.14
CA LYS A 124 -44.46 26.88 7.38
C LYS A 124 -43.54 27.70 6.47
N MET A 125 -42.31 27.26 6.24
CA MET A 125 -41.38 27.92 5.31
C MET A 125 -41.89 27.88 3.87
N LEU A 126 -42.40 26.73 3.42
CA LEU A 126 -42.97 26.58 2.08
C LEU A 126 -44.20 27.48 1.86
N ALA A 127 -45.09 27.56 2.86
CA ALA A 127 -46.26 28.42 2.79
C ALA A 127 -45.91 29.93 2.77
N ALA A 128 -44.79 30.30 3.41
CA ALA A 128 -44.28 31.68 3.42
C ALA A 128 -43.38 32.01 2.22
N GLU A 129 -43.14 31.06 1.31
CA GLU A 129 -42.14 31.17 0.24
C GLU A 129 -40.74 31.57 0.75
N ASP A 130 -40.40 31.17 1.99
CA ASP A 130 -39.13 31.52 2.64
C ASP A 130 -38.01 30.60 2.16
N GLN A 131 -37.12 31.15 1.34
CA GLN A 131 -36.01 30.43 0.72
C GLN A 131 -34.71 30.48 1.53
N ARG A 132 -34.72 31.01 2.75
CA ARG A 132 -33.48 31.17 3.54
C ARG A 132 -32.79 29.83 3.80
N LEU A 133 -33.54 28.75 4.07
CA LEU A 133 -32.97 27.40 4.30
C LEU A 133 -33.25 26.42 3.16
N LEU A 134 -34.42 26.48 2.54
CA LEU A 134 -34.88 25.48 1.57
C LEU A 134 -35.39 26.15 0.29
N ILE A 135 -34.97 25.63 -0.85
CA ILE A 135 -35.38 26.08 -2.17
C ILE A 135 -36.15 24.93 -2.82
N LYS A 136 -37.34 25.23 -3.35
CA LYS A 136 -38.11 24.29 -4.17
C LYS A 136 -37.60 24.33 -5.61
N ASP A 137 -37.19 23.17 -6.13
CA ASP A 137 -36.70 23.06 -7.49
C ASP A 137 -37.86 22.94 -8.51
N PRO A 138 -37.59 23.07 -9.82
CA PRO A 138 -38.63 23.01 -10.85
C PRO A 138 -39.42 21.68 -10.92
N ASN A 139 -38.87 20.60 -10.36
CA ASN A 139 -39.54 19.29 -10.29
C ASN A 139 -40.39 19.14 -9.02
N GLY A 140 -40.35 20.14 -8.13
CA GLY A 140 -41.11 20.17 -6.89
C GLY A 140 -40.38 19.56 -5.69
N ASP A 141 -39.13 19.13 -5.86
CA ASP A 141 -38.30 18.65 -4.76
C ASP A 141 -37.65 19.82 -4.02
N LEU A 142 -37.13 19.53 -2.83
CA LEU A 142 -36.51 20.51 -1.95
C LEU A 142 -35.00 20.35 -1.93
N ARG A 143 -34.32 21.49 -1.82
CA ARG A 143 -32.86 21.59 -1.74
C ARG A 143 -32.48 22.53 -0.61
N PHE A 144 -31.42 22.21 0.12
CA PHE A 144 -30.85 23.16 1.07
C PHE A 144 -30.26 24.36 0.34
N HIS A 145 -30.30 25.52 0.99
CA HIS A 145 -29.67 26.73 0.48
C HIS A 145 -28.17 26.48 0.24
N PRO A 146 -27.57 26.96 -0.87
CA PRO A 146 -26.18 26.66 -1.22
C PRO A 146 -25.14 27.07 -0.17
N ASP A 147 -25.45 28.09 0.64
CA ASP A 147 -24.58 28.53 1.75
C ASP A 147 -24.52 27.53 2.93
N CYS A 148 -25.44 26.57 3.01
CA CYS A 148 -25.42 25.50 4.00
C CYS A 148 -24.41 24.42 3.58
N THR A 149 -23.13 24.76 3.66
CA THR A 149 -22.02 23.90 3.20
C THR A 149 -21.69 22.75 4.14
N ASN A 150 -22.08 22.86 5.41
CA ASN A 150 -21.90 21.84 6.45
C ASN A 150 -22.93 22.05 7.58
N ILE A 151 -22.88 21.19 8.59
CA ILE A 151 -23.82 21.22 9.71
C ILE A 151 -23.74 22.52 10.53
N ASP A 152 -22.56 23.12 10.67
CA ASP A 152 -22.37 24.37 11.40
C ASP A 152 -23.03 25.54 10.66
N ALA A 153 -22.80 25.62 9.34
CA ALA A 153 -23.41 26.63 8.48
C ALA A 153 -24.94 26.48 8.41
N LEU A 154 -25.45 25.24 8.38
CA LEU A 154 -26.89 24.98 8.52
C LEU A 154 -27.38 25.47 9.89
N THR A 155 -26.70 25.12 10.97
CA THR A 155 -27.12 25.39 12.35
C THR A 155 -27.15 26.89 12.64
N GLU A 156 -26.12 27.63 12.21
CA GLU A 156 -26.08 29.09 12.32
C GLU A 156 -27.30 29.73 11.64
N ARG A 157 -27.56 29.32 10.39
CA ARG A 157 -28.69 29.85 9.63
C ARG A 157 -30.02 29.45 10.24
N LEU A 158 -30.18 28.19 10.63
CA LEU A 158 -31.39 27.64 11.24
C LEU A 158 -31.73 28.36 12.54
N ASN A 159 -30.74 28.66 13.39
CA ASN A 159 -30.93 29.44 14.62
C ASN A 159 -31.43 30.87 14.37
N SER A 160 -31.14 31.45 13.21
CA SER A 160 -31.68 32.77 12.83
C SER A 160 -33.12 32.66 12.32
N VAL A 161 -33.41 31.68 11.46
CA VAL A 161 -34.70 31.52 10.78
C VAL A 161 -35.78 31.01 11.72
N ILE A 162 -35.44 30.10 12.63
CA ILE A 162 -36.42 29.45 13.51
C ILE A 162 -37.15 30.44 14.43
N LYS A 163 -36.55 31.61 14.71
CA LYS A 163 -37.13 32.67 15.55
C LYS A 163 -38.33 33.35 14.91
N ASP A 164 -38.46 33.27 13.59
CA ASP A 164 -39.57 33.89 12.85
C ASP A 164 -40.80 32.96 12.75
N TYR A 165 -40.70 31.73 13.25
CA TYR A 165 -41.75 30.72 13.20
C TYR A 165 -42.21 30.32 14.60
N ALA A 166 -43.52 30.37 14.84
CA ALA A 166 -44.11 29.87 16.08
C ALA A 166 -44.14 28.33 16.04
N LEU A 167 -43.22 27.67 16.75
CA LEU A 167 -43.12 26.21 16.85
C LEU A 167 -43.37 25.76 18.29
N GLU A 168 -44.12 24.68 18.46
CA GLU A 168 -44.38 24.09 19.79
C GLU A 168 -43.10 23.48 20.40
N GLN A 169 -42.25 22.91 19.56
CA GLN A 169 -41.00 22.25 19.96
C GLN A 169 -39.82 22.71 19.09
N PRO A 170 -39.28 23.93 19.32
CA PRO A 170 -38.19 24.48 18.49
C PRO A 170 -36.94 23.60 18.44
N GLN A 171 -36.57 22.96 19.57
CA GLN A 171 -35.42 22.06 19.61
C GLN A 171 -35.63 20.81 18.74
N SER A 172 -36.82 20.21 18.79
CA SER A 172 -37.12 19.03 17.97
C SER A 172 -37.11 19.36 16.47
N ALA A 173 -37.57 20.55 16.08
CA ALA A 173 -37.49 21.02 14.70
C ALA A 173 -36.04 21.24 14.26
N LEU A 174 -35.18 21.72 15.16
CA LEU A 174 -33.75 21.86 14.89
C LEU A 174 -33.09 20.51 14.64
N ASP A 175 -33.32 19.54 15.54
CA ASP A 175 -32.76 18.19 15.44
C ASP A 175 -33.27 17.49 14.17
N ALA A 176 -34.56 17.64 13.83
CA ALA A 176 -35.15 17.07 12.62
C ALA A 176 -34.52 17.63 11.34
N MET A 177 -34.29 18.94 11.26
CA MET A 177 -33.65 19.58 10.12
C MET A 177 -32.19 19.15 9.98
N GLN A 178 -31.45 19.07 11.08
CA GLN A 178 -30.07 18.57 11.11
C GLN A 178 -29.97 17.12 10.64
N ASN A 179 -30.86 16.25 11.15
CA ASN A 179 -30.92 14.85 10.73
C ASN A 179 -31.27 14.71 9.25
N ARG A 180 -32.16 15.57 8.73
CA ARG A 180 -32.49 15.59 7.30
C ARG A 180 -31.30 16.02 6.46
N PHE A 181 -30.59 17.06 6.86
CA PHE A 181 -29.37 17.50 6.19
C PHE A 181 -28.33 16.37 6.16
N GLU A 182 -28.13 15.69 7.28
CA GLU A 182 -27.24 14.52 7.34
C GLU A 182 -27.73 13.37 6.45
N SER A 183 -29.03 13.11 6.36
CA SER A 183 -29.55 12.07 5.45
C SER A 183 -29.33 12.36 3.96
N VAL A 184 -29.25 13.65 3.59
CA VAL A 184 -29.02 14.08 2.20
C VAL A 184 -27.55 14.04 1.83
N PHE A 185 -26.66 14.41 2.75
CA PHE A 185 -25.23 14.56 2.46
C PHE A 185 -24.35 13.43 3.00
N ASN A 186 -24.80 12.70 4.03
CA ASN A 186 -24.09 11.64 4.73
C ASN A 186 -22.65 12.05 5.09
N HIS A 187 -22.50 13.21 5.74
CA HIS A 187 -21.19 13.75 6.11
C HIS A 187 -20.46 12.87 7.13
N HIS A 188 -21.17 12.04 7.90
CA HIS A 188 -20.57 11.05 8.78
C HIS A 188 -19.68 10.04 8.01
N ALA A 189 -20.02 9.74 6.75
CA ALA A 189 -19.22 8.88 5.88
C ALA A 189 -18.09 9.63 5.13
N PHE A 190 -17.92 10.94 5.36
CA PHE A 190 -16.87 11.73 4.72
C PHE A 190 -15.51 11.45 5.36
N THR A 191 -14.66 10.75 4.62
CA THR A 191 -13.30 10.37 5.05
C THR A 191 -12.22 11.33 4.52
N GLY A 192 -12.61 12.49 4.01
CA GLY A 192 -11.71 13.45 3.34
C GLY A 192 -11.88 13.51 1.82
N ARG A 193 -10.98 14.24 1.16
CA ARG A 193 -11.05 14.56 -0.29
C ARG A 193 -10.96 13.34 -1.22
N SER A 194 -10.45 12.21 -0.72
CA SER A 194 -10.20 10.97 -1.45
C SER A 194 -11.44 10.51 -2.25
N GLY A 195 -12.59 10.45 -1.58
CA GLY A 195 -13.85 10.08 -2.22
C GLY A 195 -14.54 11.18 -3.05
N GLY A 196 -13.91 12.34 -3.25
CA GLY A 196 -14.50 13.51 -3.91
C GLY A 196 -13.69 14.09 -5.08
N MET A 197 -12.55 13.47 -5.43
CA MET A 197 -11.68 13.89 -6.54
C MET A 197 -11.28 12.72 -7.43
N PHE A 198 -10.81 12.99 -8.66
CA PHE A 198 -10.57 11.98 -9.71
C PHE A 198 -9.10 11.88 -10.16
N GLY A 199 -8.17 12.36 -9.34
CA GLY A 199 -6.72 12.30 -9.54
C GLY A 199 -5.99 12.25 -8.20
N PHE A 200 -4.66 12.22 -8.19
CA PHE A 200 -3.84 12.02 -6.98
C PHE A 200 -4.25 10.74 -6.23
N GLU A 201 -4.69 10.84 -4.98
CA GLU A 201 -5.18 9.70 -4.21
C GLU A 201 -6.64 9.34 -4.51
N GLY A 202 -7.32 10.05 -5.42
CA GLY A 202 -8.76 10.02 -5.65
C GLY A 202 -9.32 8.78 -6.39
N LEU A 203 -10.61 8.84 -6.71
CA LEU A 203 -11.37 7.78 -7.37
C LEU A 203 -10.78 7.41 -8.75
N GLY A 204 -10.69 6.10 -8.99
CA GLY A 204 -10.15 5.55 -10.24
C GLY A 204 -8.62 5.69 -10.40
N CYS A 205 -7.92 6.18 -9.38
CA CYS A 205 -6.50 6.49 -9.46
C CYS A 205 -5.63 5.39 -8.84
N ILE A 206 -4.56 5.03 -9.55
CA ILE A 206 -3.48 4.18 -9.02
C ILE A 206 -2.48 5.09 -8.30
N TYR A 207 -2.13 4.75 -7.06
CA TYR A 207 -1.07 5.45 -6.32
C TYR A 207 0.13 4.52 -6.13
N TRP A 208 1.17 4.72 -6.94
CA TRP A 208 2.23 3.73 -7.17
C TRP A 208 3.05 3.39 -5.93
N HIS A 209 3.19 4.33 -4.98
CA HIS A 209 3.90 4.02 -3.74
C HIS A 209 3.20 2.93 -2.93
N MET A 210 1.86 2.91 -2.88
CA MET A 210 1.14 1.86 -2.15
C MET A 210 1.24 0.50 -2.85
N VAL A 211 1.23 0.49 -4.19
CA VAL A 211 1.48 -0.73 -4.97
C VAL A 211 2.91 -1.24 -4.73
N ALA A 212 3.90 -0.37 -4.60
CA ALA A 212 5.28 -0.75 -4.31
C ALA A 212 5.45 -1.29 -2.87
N LYS A 213 4.67 -0.78 -1.92
CA LYS A 213 4.58 -1.40 -0.59
C LYS A 213 3.94 -2.79 -0.63
N LEU A 214 2.90 -2.99 -1.46
CA LEU A 214 2.34 -4.33 -1.68
C LEU A 214 3.41 -5.28 -2.24
N LEU A 215 4.16 -4.85 -3.25
CA LEU A 215 5.23 -5.66 -3.83
C LEU A 215 6.26 -6.09 -2.77
N LEU A 216 6.66 -5.16 -1.89
CA LEU A 216 7.55 -5.45 -0.77
C LEU A 216 6.93 -6.41 0.25
N ALA A 217 5.67 -6.19 0.65
CA ALA A 217 4.98 -7.05 1.60
C ALA A 217 4.84 -8.51 1.09
N VAL A 218 4.56 -8.68 -0.21
CA VAL A 218 4.51 -10.02 -0.84
C VAL A 218 5.89 -10.66 -0.88
N GLN A 219 6.95 -9.90 -1.14
CA GLN A 219 8.32 -10.40 -1.08
C GLN A 219 8.72 -10.83 0.34
N GLU A 220 8.41 -10.03 1.36
CA GLU A 220 8.67 -10.38 2.76
C GLU A 220 7.90 -11.64 3.16
N THR A 221 6.66 -11.78 2.70
CA THR A 221 5.85 -13.00 2.89
C THR A 221 6.52 -14.21 2.25
N TYR A 222 7.01 -14.09 1.01
CA TYR A 222 7.76 -15.15 0.33
C TYR A 222 8.97 -15.60 1.15
N PHE A 223 9.80 -14.66 1.60
CA PHE A 223 11.00 -15.01 2.37
C PHE A 223 10.71 -15.51 3.79
N SER A 224 9.60 -15.07 4.43
CA SER A 224 9.14 -15.69 5.68
C SER A 224 8.79 -17.16 5.45
N ALA A 225 8.05 -17.46 4.38
CA ALA A 225 7.72 -18.83 4.02
C ALA A 225 8.97 -19.68 3.72
N VAL A 226 9.99 -19.10 3.07
CA VAL A 226 11.29 -19.76 2.87
C VAL A 226 11.94 -20.10 4.21
N ASP A 227 11.99 -19.16 5.15
CA ASP A 227 12.62 -19.35 6.46
C ASP A 227 11.86 -20.36 7.34
N GLU A 228 10.55 -20.44 7.19
CA GLU A 228 9.67 -21.41 7.85
C GLU A 228 9.72 -22.82 7.21
N GLY A 229 10.41 -22.97 6.08
CA GLY A 229 10.54 -24.25 5.39
C GLY A 229 9.27 -24.69 4.65
N ALA A 230 8.52 -23.73 4.11
CA ALA A 230 7.36 -23.99 3.27
C ALA A 230 7.72 -24.88 2.06
N ASP A 231 6.75 -25.67 1.60
CA ASP A 231 6.94 -26.52 0.42
C ASP A 231 7.05 -25.73 -0.89
N ILE A 232 7.59 -26.40 -1.92
CA ILE A 232 7.87 -25.79 -3.23
C ILE A 232 6.62 -25.24 -3.93
N ASP A 233 5.46 -25.86 -3.73
CA ASP A 233 4.23 -25.45 -4.42
C ASP A 233 3.65 -24.19 -3.77
N LEU A 234 3.76 -24.07 -2.45
CA LEU A 234 3.39 -22.87 -1.71
C LEU A 234 4.31 -21.69 -2.04
N LEU A 235 5.63 -21.92 -2.09
CA LEU A 235 6.60 -20.92 -2.52
C LEU A 235 6.34 -20.47 -3.96
N ARG A 236 6.04 -21.40 -4.88
CA ARG A 236 5.71 -21.07 -6.26
C ARG A 236 4.47 -20.17 -6.36
N GLN A 237 3.43 -20.43 -5.56
CA GLN A 237 2.23 -19.58 -5.53
C GLN A 237 2.54 -18.16 -5.04
N LEU A 238 3.32 -18.02 -3.97
CA LEU A 238 3.74 -16.69 -3.47
C LEU A 238 4.61 -15.95 -4.50
N ALA A 239 5.56 -16.65 -5.14
CA ALA A 239 6.37 -16.08 -6.22
C ALA A 239 5.49 -15.63 -7.40
N ASN A 240 4.48 -16.41 -7.78
CA ASN A 240 3.54 -16.03 -8.83
C ASN A 240 2.78 -14.75 -8.46
N HIS A 241 2.33 -14.60 -7.22
CA HIS A 241 1.71 -13.34 -6.78
C HIS A 241 2.71 -12.18 -6.80
N TYR A 242 3.94 -12.37 -6.33
CA TYR A 242 4.98 -11.35 -6.38
C TYR A 242 5.18 -10.84 -7.81
N TYR A 243 5.37 -11.76 -8.76
CA TYR A 243 5.57 -11.41 -10.16
C TYR A 243 4.32 -10.86 -10.85
N ARG A 244 3.12 -11.27 -10.42
CA ARG A 244 1.86 -10.71 -10.90
C ARG A 244 1.67 -9.26 -10.44
N VAL A 245 2.01 -8.93 -9.19
CA VAL A 245 2.03 -7.54 -8.70
C VAL A 245 3.09 -6.73 -9.45
N ARG A 246 4.29 -7.30 -9.60
CA ARG A 246 5.42 -6.66 -10.30
C ARG A 246 5.08 -6.34 -11.76
N ALA A 247 4.37 -7.22 -12.46
CA ALA A 247 3.99 -7.04 -13.86
C ALA A 247 3.16 -5.77 -14.10
N GLY A 248 2.38 -5.31 -13.11
CA GLY A 248 1.57 -4.10 -13.20
C GLY A 248 2.38 -2.79 -13.24
N PHE A 249 3.66 -2.82 -12.88
CA PHE A 249 4.51 -1.61 -12.85
C PHE A 249 4.86 -1.09 -14.24
N GLY A 250 5.11 0.23 -14.29
CA GLY A 250 5.40 0.97 -15.52
C GLY A 250 6.49 0.35 -16.38
N PHE A 251 7.60 -0.11 -15.80
CA PHE A 251 8.74 -0.67 -16.54
C PHE A 251 8.44 -1.97 -17.31
N ASN A 252 7.25 -2.58 -17.14
CA ASN A 252 6.78 -3.71 -17.95
C ASN A 252 5.75 -3.32 -19.03
N LYS A 253 5.48 -2.03 -19.18
CA LYS A 253 4.45 -1.49 -20.09
C LYS A 253 5.08 -0.74 -21.26
N SER A 254 4.32 -0.63 -22.35
CA SER A 254 4.70 0.26 -23.45
C SER A 254 4.63 1.73 -23.00
N PRO A 255 5.40 2.64 -23.62
CA PRO A 255 5.28 4.07 -23.33
C PRO A 255 3.87 4.62 -23.55
N GLN A 256 3.11 4.03 -24.49
CA GLN A 256 1.73 4.44 -24.79
C GLN A 256 0.78 4.03 -23.66
N ASP A 257 0.91 2.82 -23.13
CA ASP A 257 0.03 2.30 -22.07
C ASP A 257 0.33 2.94 -20.72
N PHE A 258 1.60 3.24 -20.46
CA PHE A 258 2.04 3.95 -19.26
C PHE A 258 1.78 5.47 -19.35
N GLY A 259 1.86 6.01 -20.57
CA GLY A 259 1.71 7.44 -20.87
C GLY A 259 2.93 8.30 -20.51
N ALA A 260 4.10 7.67 -20.36
CA ALA A 260 5.38 8.28 -20.03
C ALA A 260 6.56 7.34 -20.38
N PHE A 261 7.79 7.73 -20.07
CA PHE A 261 8.93 6.82 -20.11
C PHE A 261 8.77 5.73 -19.02
N PRO A 262 8.66 4.44 -19.39
CA PRO A 262 8.42 3.34 -18.43
C PRO A 262 9.47 3.17 -17.33
N THR A 263 10.69 3.66 -17.58
CA THR A 263 11.82 3.58 -16.65
C THR A 263 11.79 4.65 -15.56
N ASP A 264 10.97 5.68 -15.72
CA ASP A 264 10.90 6.80 -14.80
C ASP A 264 9.77 6.57 -13.78
N PRO A 265 10.01 6.86 -12.49
CA PRO A 265 8.98 6.74 -11.45
C PRO A 265 8.00 7.93 -11.49
N TYR A 266 6.74 7.66 -11.16
CA TYR A 266 5.65 8.64 -11.12
C TYR A 266 4.77 8.39 -9.90
N SER A 267 4.20 9.42 -9.28
CA SER A 267 3.39 9.22 -8.07
C SER A 267 2.09 8.47 -8.32
N HIS A 268 1.37 8.79 -9.40
CA HIS A 268 0.04 8.25 -9.64
C HIS A 268 -0.34 8.19 -11.12
N THR A 269 -1.32 7.34 -11.45
CA THR A 269 -1.93 7.23 -12.79
C THR A 269 -3.45 7.29 -12.64
N PRO A 270 -4.10 8.42 -12.97
CA PRO A 270 -5.56 8.55 -12.87
C PRO A 270 -6.26 7.74 -13.96
N LYS A 271 -7.59 7.67 -13.89
CA LYS A 271 -8.39 6.94 -14.88
C LYS A 271 -8.36 7.57 -16.28
N HIS A 272 -8.16 8.88 -16.35
CA HIS A 272 -8.34 9.69 -17.55
C HIS A 272 -7.03 10.19 -18.18
N ALA A 273 -5.87 9.78 -17.64
CA ALA A 273 -4.56 10.18 -18.15
C ALA A 273 -3.49 9.11 -17.86
N GLY A 274 -2.32 9.26 -18.49
CA GLY A 274 -1.12 8.47 -18.19
C GLY A 274 -0.47 8.85 -16.87
N ALA A 275 0.74 8.34 -16.62
CA ALA A 275 1.51 8.59 -15.39
C ALA A 275 1.74 10.09 -15.09
N GLN A 276 1.55 10.49 -13.83
CA GLN A 276 1.59 11.88 -13.35
C GLN A 276 2.57 12.06 -12.18
N GLN A 277 3.14 13.27 -12.06
CA GLN A 277 4.12 13.68 -11.04
C GLN A 277 5.44 12.86 -11.08
N PRO A 278 6.37 13.18 -11.99
CA PRO A 278 7.61 12.44 -12.17
C PRO A 278 8.59 12.59 -11.00
N GLY A 279 9.41 11.55 -10.80
CA GLY A 279 10.66 11.62 -10.05
C GLY A 279 10.55 11.22 -8.58
N MET A 280 10.45 12.22 -7.69
CA MET A 280 10.73 12.05 -6.24
C MET A 280 9.55 11.45 -5.45
N THR A 281 9.01 10.32 -5.88
CA THR A 281 8.00 9.53 -5.16
C THR A 281 8.66 8.53 -4.20
N GLY A 282 8.02 8.24 -3.07
CA GLY A 282 8.47 7.21 -2.13
C GLY A 282 8.46 5.78 -2.70
N GLN A 283 7.82 5.58 -3.86
CA GLN A 283 7.83 4.32 -4.62
C GLN A 283 9.25 3.77 -4.80
N VAL A 284 10.20 4.64 -5.17
CA VAL A 284 11.57 4.21 -5.53
C VAL A 284 12.30 3.53 -4.36
N LYS A 285 12.02 3.94 -3.13
CA LYS A 285 12.62 3.33 -1.93
C LYS A 285 12.16 1.88 -1.78
N GLU A 286 10.88 1.61 -2.04
CA GLU A 286 10.35 0.25 -1.97
C GLU A 286 10.89 -0.61 -3.11
N GLU A 287 10.99 -0.05 -4.32
CA GLU A 287 11.55 -0.76 -5.49
C GLU A 287 13.04 -1.11 -5.30
N VAL A 288 13.85 -0.23 -4.71
CA VAL A 288 15.24 -0.54 -4.34
C VAL A 288 15.31 -1.71 -3.36
N LEU A 289 14.47 -1.72 -2.32
CA LEU A 289 14.42 -2.83 -1.35
C LEU A 289 14.00 -4.13 -2.03
N THR A 290 12.94 -4.09 -2.84
CA THR A 290 12.47 -5.28 -3.55
C THR A 290 13.51 -5.80 -4.54
N ARG A 291 14.27 -4.94 -5.20
CA ARG A 291 15.34 -5.37 -6.10
C ARG A 291 16.48 -6.06 -5.35
N PHE A 292 16.86 -5.57 -4.18
CA PHE A 292 17.85 -6.26 -3.34
C PHE A 292 17.32 -7.59 -2.80
N GLY A 293 16.03 -7.67 -2.47
CA GLY A 293 15.39 -8.93 -2.12
C GLY A 293 15.33 -9.93 -3.28
N GLU A 294 15.02 -9.49 -4.51
CA GLU A 294 15.10 -10.33 -5.71
C GLU A 294 16.51 -10.88 -5.91
N LEU A 295 17.52 -10.01 -5.78
CA LEU A 295 18.94 -10.41 -5.85
C LEU A 295 19.36 -11.32 -4.69
N GLY A 296 18.51 -11.54 -3.69
CA GLY A 296 18.78 -12.44 -2.58
C GLY A 296 19.74 -11.88 -1.54
N LEU A 297 19.94 -10.56 -1.46
CA LEU A 297 20.78 -9.95 -0.44
C LEU A 297 20.08 -9.97 0.92
N ARG A 298 20.51 -10.86 1.81
CA ARG A 298 19.90 -11.05 3.14
C ARG A 298 20.96 -10.87 4.22
N ILE A 299 20.60 -10.17 5.30
CA ILE A 299 21.44 -10.06 6.49
C ILE A 299 20.74 -10.82 7.62
N GLN A 300 21.37 -11.90 8.09
CA GLN A 300 20.84 -12.74 9.15
C GLN A 300 21.93 -12.98 10.19
N ASN A 301 21.65 -12.71 11.46
CA ASN A 301 22.61 -12.88 12.57
C ASN A 301 23.97 -12.19 12.32
N GLY A 302 23.97 -11.03 11.66
CA GLY A 302 25.19 -10.28 11.32
C GLY A 302 25.96 -10.82 10.11
N GLN A 303 25.44 -11.82 9.41
CA GLN A 303 26.08 -12.42 8.23
C GLN A 303 25.32 -12.09 6.95
N VAL A 304 26.07 -11.76 5.90
CA VAL A 304 25.54 -11.51 4.56
C VAL A 304 25.36 -12.86 3.85
N THR A 305 24.15 -13.11 3.37
CA THR A 305 23.76 -14.32 2.65
C THR A 305 23.18 -13.93 1.29
N PHE A 306 23.52 -14.71 0.27
CA PHE A 306 23.02 -14.59 -1.10
C PHE A 306 21.99 -15.70 -1.36
N ASP A 307 20.70 -15.36 -1.31
CA ASP A 307 19.59 -16.30 -1.45
C ASP A 307 18.67 -15.88 -2.63
N PRO A 308 19.08 -16.15 -3.88
CA PRO A 308 18.41 -15.66 -5.08
C PRO A 308 17.17 -16.51 -5.46
N ARG A 309 16.53 -17.19 -4.50
CA ARG A 309 15.39 -18.10 -4.77
C ARG A 309 14.16 -17.42 -5.34
N LEU A 310 14.07 -16.09 -5.28
CA LEU A 310 13.02 -15.32 -5.95
C LEU A 310 13.47 -14.77 -7.31
N LEU A 311 14.75 -14.87 -7.67
CA LEU A 311 15.31 -14.32 -8.91
C LEU A 311 15.01 -15.24 -10.10
N MET A 312 14.45 -14.67 -11.16
CA MET A 312 14.24 -15.39 -12.42
C MET A 312 15.56 -15.64 -13.18
N ARG A 313 15.66 -16.80 -13.83
CA ARG A 313 16.76 -17.13 -14.77
C ARG A 313 16.94 -16.09 -15.86
N THR A 314 15.87 -15.45 -16.31
CA THR A 314 15.89 -14.41 -17.36
C THR A 314 16.63 -13.13 -16.95
N ALA A 315 17.00 -12.97 -15.67
CA ALA A 315 17.86 -11.88 -15.21
C ALA A 315 19.33 -12.05 -15.62
N PHE A 316 19.75 -13.25 -16.02
CA PHE A 316 21.11 -13.56 -16.45
C PHE A 316 21.24 -13.43 -17.96
N SER A 317 22.29 -12.74 -18.42
CA SER A 317 22.53 -12.51 -19.85
C SER A 317 22.99 -13.80 -20.54
N ASP A 318 22.48 -14.08 -21.74
CA ASP A 318 22.98 -15.14 -22.63
C ASP A 318 24.21 -14.69 -23.45
N GLN A 319 24.65 -13.44 -23.27
CA GLN A 319 25.81 -12.84 -23.91
C GLN A 319 26.81 -12.33 -22.88
N ALA A 320 28.10 -12.35 -23.24
CA ALA A 320 29.12 -11.69 -22.45
C ALA A 320 28.93 -10.17 -22.50
N MET A 321 29.12 -9.49 -21.37
CA MET A 321 28.87 -8.05 -21.24
C MET A 321 30.03 -7.34 -20.54
N THR A 322 30.10 -6.02 -20.70
CA THR A 322 30.96 -5.16 -19.88
C THR A 322 30.12 -4.50 -18.82
N PHE A 323 30.49 -4.69 -17.55
CA PHE A 323 29.90 -4.03 -16.41
C PHE A 323 30.78 -2.87 -15.97
N GLU A 324 30.30 -1.64 -16.16
CA GLU A 324 30.95 -0.42 -15.68
C GLU A 324 30.37 -0.04 -14.32
N TYR A 325 31.24 0.28 -13.36
CA TYR A 325 30.84 0.63 -12.00
C TYR A 325 31.84 1.62 -11.38
N LEU A 326 31.39 2.31 -10.34
CA LEU A 326 32.23 3.16 -9.51
C LEU A 326 32.78 2.32 -8.34
N SER A 327 34.09 2.14 -8.26
CA SER A 327 34.77 1.36 -7.21
C SER A 327 34.67 2.03 -5.84
N THR A 328 35.02 1.31 -4.76
CA THR A 328 35.10 1.86 -3.39
C THR A 328 36.14 2.98 -3.22
N THR A 329 37.00 3.20 -4.22
CA THR A 329 37.99 4.28 -4.29
C THR A 329 37.54 5.44 -5.21
N ASP A 330 36.25 5.48 -5.56
CA ASP A 330 35.63 6.47 -6.44
C ASP A 330 36.29 6.57 -7.83
N GLN A 331 36.73 5.42 -8.35
CA GLN A 331 37.27 5.30 -9.71
C GLN A 331 36.33 4.48 -10.59
N TRP A 332 36.09 4.94 -11.81
CA TRP A 332 35.37 4.15 -12.81
C TRP A 332 36.21 2.95 -13.22
N GLN A 333 35.61 1.77 -13.11
CA GLN A 333 36.22 0.50 -13.45
C GLN A 333 35.28 -0.32 -14.34
N THR A 334 35.84 -1.29 -15.04
CA THR A 334 35.09 -2.20 -15.89
C THR A 334 35.40 -3.65 -15.54
N LEU A 335 34.37 -4.49 -15.50
CA LEU A 335 34.47 -5.95 -15.35
C LEU A 335 33.85 -6.63 -16.56
N LYS A 336 34.48 -7.70 -17.03
CA LYS A 336 33.87 -8.56 -18.05
C LYS A 336 32.97 -9.58 -17.37
N LEU A 337 31.68 -9.54 -17.69
CA LEU A 337 30.72 -10.55 -17.28
C LEU A 337 30.69 -11.65 -18.35
N PRO A 338 30.88 -12.93 -17.99
CA PRO A 338 30.71 -14.02 -18.94
C PRO A 338 29.23 -14.22 -19.30
N ILE A 339 28.99 -15.12 -20.25
CA ILE A 339 27.63 -15.64 -20.51
C ILE A 339 27.08 -16.28 -19.23
N ASN A 340 25.77 -16.18 -19.02
CA ASN A 340 25.06 -16.64 -17.84
C ASN A 340 25.52 -15.95 -16.54
N ALA A 341 25.87 -14.66 -16.64
CA ALA A 341 26.19 -13.83 -15.49
C ALA A 341 25.37 -12.53 -15.45
N LEU A 342 25.29 -11.95 -14.26
CA LEU A 342 24.81 -10.59 -14.02
C LEU A 342 25.72 -9.90 -13.01
N GLY A 343 25.80 -8.57 -13.09
CA GLY A 343 26.61 -7.73 -12.20
C GLY A 343 25.76 -6.66 -11.54
N PHE A 344 26.02 -6.40 -10.26
CA PHE A 344 25.45 -5.28 -9.51
C PHE A 344 26.44 -4.82 -8.44
N THR A 345 26.09 -3.79 -7.68
CA THR A 345 26.89 -3.36 -6.52
C THR A 345 26.07 -3.37 -5.25
N TRP A 346 26.73 -3.64 -4.13
CA TRP A 346 26.19 -3.41 -2.81
C TRP A 346 27.32 -2.97 -1.88
N CYS A 347 27.07 -1.95 -1.05
CA CYS A 347 28.12 -1.22 -0.34
C CYS A 347 29.28 -0.74 -1.25
N GLN A 348 28.98 -0.45 -2.53
CA GLN A 348 29.92 -0.07 -3.60
C GLN A 348 30.94 -1.17 -3.99
N VAL A 349 30.82 -2.38 -3.45
CA VAL A 349 31.60 -3.54 -3.91
C VAL A 349 30.88 -4.16 -5.11
N PRO A 350 31.57 -4.43 -6.23
CA PRO A 350 30.99 -5.16 -7.36
C PRO A 350 30.74 -6.62 -6.99
N ILE A 351 29.52 -7.07 -7.24
CA ILE A 351 29.06 -8.44 -7.03
C ILE A 351 28.69 -9.02 -8.39
N VAL A 352 29.33 -10.13 -8.75
CA VAL A 352 29.05 -10.89 -9.96
C VAL A 352 28.36 -12.19 -9.58
N TYR A 353 27.16 -12.38 -10.10
CA TYR A 353 26.46 -13.66 -10.04
C TYR A 353 26.75 -14.42 -11.32
N GLU A 354 27.19 -15.67 -11.21
CA GLU A 354 27.48 -16.55 -12.34
C GLU A 354 26.81 -17.90 -12.14
N LEU A 355 26.08 -18.38 -13.14
CA LEU A 355 25.43 -19.68 -13.07
C LEU A 355 26.45 -20.81 -13.16
N THR A 356 26.21 -21.86 -12.37
CA THR A 356 27.05 -23.05 -12.33
C THR A 356 26.21 -24.32 -12.21
N ASP A 357 26.81 -25.44 -12.60
CA ASP A 357 26.29 -26.79 -12.33
C ASP A 357 26.86 -27.39 -11.02
N HIS A 358 27.67 -26.60 -10.30
CA HIS A 358 28.24 -26.95 -9.00
C HIS A 358 27.43 -26.37 -7.84
N GLU A 359 27.81 -26.74 -6.62
CA GLU A 359 27.26 -26.17 -5.38
C GLU A 359 27.57 -24.67 -5.26
N PHE A 360 26.80 -23.98 -4.41
CA PHE A 360 27.05 -22.58 -4.08
C PHE A 360 28.47 -22.36 -3.57
N SER A 361 29.11 -21.30 -4.06
CA SER A 361 30.35 -20.78 -3.49
C SER A 361 30.49 -19.29 -3.74
N ILE A 362 31.29 -18.63 -2.89
CA ILE A 362 31.60 -17.21 -3.02
C ILE A 362 33.11 -17.04 -3.11
N ASP A 363 33.59 -16.54 -4.24
CA ASP A 363 34.97 -16.10 -4.39
C ASP A 363 35.07 -14.64 -3.92
N VAL A 364 35.80 -14.43 -2.83
CA VAL A 364 36.10 -13.11 -2.28
C VAL A 364 37.46 -12.69 -2.79
N THR A 365 37.49 -11.63 -3.59
CA THR A 365 38.74 -11.00 -4.03
C THR A 365 39.04 -9.82 -3.10
N ASP A 366 40.18 -9.87 -2.43
CA ASP A 366 40.63 -8.77 -1.57
C ASP A 366 41.28 -7.63 -2.37
N ALA A 367 41.63 -6.55 -1.68
CA ALA A 367 42.26 -5.37 -2.27
C ALA A 367 43.63 -5.65 -2.93
N ASP A 368 44.33 -6.72 -2.52
CA ASP A 368 45.61 -7.15 -3.09
C ASP A 368 45.43 -8.11 -4.29
N GLY A 369 44.18 -8.43 -4.64
CA GLY A 369 43.82 -9.33 -5.73
C GLY A 369 43.90 -10.81 -5.37
N ARG A 370 44.11 -11.14 -4.09
CA ARG A 370 44.06 -12.54 -3.63
C ARG A 370 42.61 -12.98 -3.53
N VAL A 371 42.36 -14.20 -3.99
CA VAL A 371 41.03 -14.83 -3.98
C VAL A 371 40.95 -15.88 -2.87
N VAL A 372 39.87 -15.84 -2.11
CA VAL A 372 39.48 -16.87 -1.14
C VAL A 372 38.09 -17.37 -1.49
N THR A 373 37.97 -18.66 -1.74
CA THR A 373 36.68 -19.32 -1.98
C THR A 373 36.04 -19.74 -0.67
N ILE A 374 34.80 -19.32 -0.45
CA ILE A 374 33.96 -19.70 0.68
C ILE A 374 32.89 -20.67 0.16
N PRO A 375 32.80 -21.90 0.70
CA PRO A 375 31.72 -22.81 0.33
C PRO A 375 30.37 -22.32 0.85
N GLY A 376 29.31 -22.53 0.07
CA GLY A 376 27.96 -22.11 0.39
C GLY A 376 27.64 -20.67 0.00
N GLN A 377 26.54 -20.16 0.52
CA GLN A 377 25.93 -18.89 0.12
C GLN A 377 26.03 -17.77 1.16
N THR A 378 26.78 -17.98 2.25
CA THR A 378 26.86 -17.06 3.39
C THR A 378 28.30 -16.67 3.66
N LEU A 379 28.56 -15.37 3.74
CA LEU A 379 29.85 -14.85 4.17
C LEU A 379 30.05 -15.06 5.68
N PRO A 380 31.25 -15.47 6.14
CA PRO A 380 31.60 -15.45 7.55
C PRO A 380 31.41 -14.04 8.15
N GLY A 381 31.08 -13.95 9.43
CA GLY A 381 30.85 -12.67 10.13
C GLY A 381 31.94 -11.62 9.87
N PRO A 382 33.24 -11.93 10.04
CA PRO A 382 34.31 -10.96 9.79
C PRO A 382 34.35 -10.43 8.33
N VAL A 383 34.00 -11.26 7.35
CA VAL A 383 33.97 -10.86 5.93
C VAL A 383 32.71 -10.03 5.65
N SER A 384 31.59 -10.37 6.26
CA SER A 384 30.35 -9.58 6.23
C SER A 384 30.57 -8.18 6.79
N ASP A 385 31.27 -8.07 7.93
CA ASP A 385 31.61 -6.79 8.55
C ASP A 385 32.50 -5.93 7.64
N GLN A 386 33.50 -6.52 6.99
CA GLN A 386 34.36 -5.83 6.03
C GLN A 386 33.59 -5.23 4.86
N LEU A 387 32.59 -5.96 4.34
CA LEU A 387 31.70 -5.52 3.27
C LEU A 387 30.79 -4.38 3.74
N ILE A 388 30.07 -4.56 4.84
CA ILE A 388 29.06 -3.62 5.34
C ILE A 388 29.71 -2.31 5.80
N SER A 389 30.87 -2.39 6.46
CA SER A 389 31.63 -1.22 6.94
C SER A 389 32.27 -0.39 5.83
N ARG A 390 32.23 -0.86 4.57
CA ARG A 390 32.92 -0.23 3.42
C ARG A 390 34.41 0.00 3.68
N SER A 391 35.04 -0.95 4.37
CA SER A 391 36.47 -0.93 4.72
C SER A 391 37.43 -0.92 3.52
N SER A 392 36.92 -1.10 2.30
CA SER A 392 37.71 -1.32 1.07
C SER A 392 38.62 -2.56 1.09
N ALA A 393 38.45 -3.45 2.07
CA ALA A 393 39.20 -4.71 2.13
C ALA A 393 38.78 -5.72 1.05
N ILE A 394 37.54 -5.62 0.56
CA ILE A 394 36.98 -6.49 -0.48
C ILE A 394 36.90 -5.69 -1.78
N ALA A 395 37.59 -6.16 -2.82
CA ALA A 395 37.59 -5.57 -4.14
C ALA A 395 36.43 -6.08 -5.00
N GLN A 396 36.06 -7.36 -4.86
CA GLN A 396 35.00 -7.99 -5.63
C GLN A 396 34.45 -9.23 -4.92
N LEU A 397 33.16 -9.49 -5.11
CA LEU A 397 32.55 -10.79 -4.81
C LEU A 397 32.08 -11.45 -6.10
N LYS A 398 32.43 -12.71 -6.30
CA LYS A 398 31.83 -13.56 -7.34
C LYS A 398 31.07 -14.70 -6.66
N VAL A 399 29.76 -14.73 -6.84
CA VAL A 399 28.86 -15.75 -6.27
C VAL A 399 28.50 -16.73 -7.38
N LEU A 400 28.91 -17.99 -7.22
CA LEU A 400 28.50 -19.08 -8.08
C LEU A 400 27.15 -19.60 -7.62
N ILE A 401 26.16 -19.54 -8.51
CA ILE A 401 24.77 -19.87 -8.22
C ILE A 401 24.38 -21.15 -8.97
N PRO A 402 24.01 -22.24 -8.26
CA PRO A 402 23.45 -23.42 -8.89
C PRO A 402 22.19 -23.07 -9.68
N GLN A 403 22.04 -23.58 -10.90
CA GLN A 403 20.86 -23.26 -11.73
C GLN A 403 19.52 -23.58 -11.05
N GLY A 404 19.48 -24.64 -10.23
CA GLY A 404 18.29 -25.06 -9.48
C GLY A 404 17.95 -24.18 -8.27
N ALA A 405 18.79 -23.18 -7.95
CA ALA A 405 18.56 -22.26 -6.84
C ALA A 405 17.74 -21.01 -7.24
N LEU A 406 17.45 -20.85 -8.53
CA LEU A 406 16.65 -19.74 -9.05
C LEU A 406 15.18 -20.08 -9.11
N LEU A 407 14.34 -19.04 -9.25
CA LEU A 407 12.94 -19.24 -9.57
C LEU A 407 12.80 -19.80 -11.00
N SER A 408 12.18 -20.98 -11.09
CA SER A 408 11.94 -21.73 -12.33
C SER A 408 10.76 -21.21 -13.13
#